data_AF-A0A815ZEB4-F1
#
_entry.id   AF-A0A815ZEB4-F1
#
_cell.length_a   1.000
_cell.length_b   1.000
_cell.length_c   1.000
_cell.angle_alpha   90.00
_cell.angle_beta   90.00
_cell.angle_gamma   90.00
#
_symmetry.space_group_name_H-M   'P 1'
#
loop_
_entity.id
_entity.type
_entity.pdbx_description
1 polymer ?
#
loop_
_entity_poly.entity_id
_entity_poly.type
_entity_poly.pdbx_seq_one_letter_code
_entity_poly.pdbx_strand_id
1 'polypeptide(L)'
;MRCLLFNIQIQCQSAHYGCNAALSYDSLETHQANECAYASTRCQYCESLMLIGAIDAHEQECGQKLGSCSVCNQYIPLRVLQQHQSSCLLVNPQHHLQNINQVGNLAQHVQTLQPETLIQNILRRLGGTVNLTPE
;
A
#
# COMPACT_ATOMS: atom_id res chain seq x y z
N MET A 1 29.82 -46.87 10.70
CA MET A 1 29.53 -45.93 9.59
C MET A 1 30.12 -44.59 9.96
N ARG A 2 31.07 -44.06 9.17
CA ARG A 2 31.58 -42.69 9.37
C ARG A 2 30.66 -41.75 8.59
N CYS A 3 29.94 -40.87 9.29
CA CYS A 3 29.14 -39.84 8.66
C CYS A 3 30.09 -38.88 7.91
N LEU A 4 29.90 -38.75 6.60
CA LEU A 4 30.72 -37.91 5.71
C LEU A 4 30.62 -36.41 6.03
N LEU A 5 29.71 -36.02 6.92
CA LEU A 5 29.44 -34.64 7.31
C LEU A 5 30.39 -34.11 8.40
N PHE A 6 31.16 -34.97 9.08
CA PHE A 6 31.98 -34.55 10.23
C PHE A 6 33.11 -33.57 9.85
N ASN A 7 33.58 -33.62 8.61
CA ASN A 7 34.66 -32.76 8.11
C ASN A 7 34.14 -31.54 7.32
N ILE A 8 32.82 -31.38 7.19
CA ILE A 8 32.24 -30.24 6.47
C ILE A 8 32.16 -29.07 7.45
N GLN A 9 32.90 -28.02 7.15
CA GLN A 9 32.79 -26.74 7.85
C GLN A 9 31.95 -25.77 7.01
N ILE A 10 30.96 -25.18 7.66
CA ILE A 10 30.02 -24.21 7.10
C ILE A 10 30.45 -22.83 7.57
N GLN A 11 30.70 -21.93 6.63
CA GLN A 11 30.98 -20.52 6.96
C GLN A 11 29.73 -19.84 7.50
N CYS A 12 29.89 -19.02 8.52
CA CYS A 12 28.78 -18.23 9.05
C CYS A 12 28.20 -17.32 7.95
N GLN A 13 26.87 -17.22 7.88
CA GLN A 13 26.18 -16.35 6.91
C GLN A 13 26.60 -14.88 7.03
N SER A 14 27.04 -14.47 8.23
CA SER A 14 27.53 -13.12 8.51
C SER A 14 29.02 -12.93 8.15
N ALA A 15 29.63 -13.85 7.39
CA ALA A 15 31.02 -13.73 6.98
C ALA A 15 31.29 -12.46 6.17
N HIS A 16 30.32 -12.03 5.36
CA HIS A 16 30.39 -10.75 4.64
C HIS A 16 30.52 -9.53 5.58
N TYR A 17 30.01 -9.62 6.81
CA TYR A 17 30.11 -8.56 7.81
C TYR A 17 31.36 -8.67 8.69
N GLY A 18 32.19 -9.70 8.49
CA GLY A 18 33.43 -9.91 9.23
C GLY A 18 33.42 -11.12 10.17
N CYS A 19 32.37 -11.95 10.17
CA CYS A 19 32.38 -13.18 10.96
C CYS A 19 33.27 -14.25 10.31
N ASN A 20 34.39 -14.59 10.95
CA ASN A 20 35.33 -15.61 10.42
C ASN A 20 35.05 -17.03 10.94
N ALA A 21 33.87 -17.27 11.50
CA ALA A 21 33.53 -18.57 12.10
C ALA A 21 33.24 -19.63 11.01
N ALA A 22 33.93 -20.77 11.13
CA ALA A 22 33.72 -21.97 10.33
C ALA A 22 33.23 -23.09 11.27
N LEU A 23 31.97 -23.49 11.12
CA LEU A 23 31.22 -24.26 12.12
C LEU A 23 30.75 -25.59 11.56
N SER A 24 30.48 -26.56 12.43
CA SER A 24 29.74 -27.76 12.02
C SER A 24 28.26 -27.45 11.84
N TYR A 25 27.53 -28.35 11.18
CA TYR A 25 26.07 -28.25 11.08
C TYR A 25 25.40 -28.10 12.46
N ASP A 26 25.84 -28.88 13.44
CA ASP A 26 25.24 -28.92 14.79
C ASP A 26 25.47 -27.63 15.61
N SER A 27 26.53 -26.87 15.32
CA SER A 27 26.89 -25.65 16.06
C SER A 27 26.52 -24.35 15.34
N LEU A 28 26.03 -24.45 14.09
CA LEU A 28 25.72 -23.29 13.27
C LEU A 28 24.56 -22.47 13.84
N GLU A 29 23.47 -23.15 14.24
CA GLU A 29 22.28 -22.50 14.77
C GLU A 29 22.56 -21.79 16.10
N THR A 30 23.25 -22.46 17.03
CA THR A 30 23.60 -21.89 18.33
C THR A 30 24.51 -20.67 18.17
N HIS A 31 25.49 -20.75 17.26
CA HIS A 31 26.34 -19.62 16.95
C HIS A 31 25.54 -18.43 16.41
N GLN A 32 24.70 -18.66 15.40
CA GLN A 32 23.93 -17.59 14.77
C GLN A 32 22.92 -16.93 15.72
N ALA A 33 22.33 -17.72 16.62
CA ALA A 33 21.34 -17.24 17.57
C ALA A 33 21.95 -16.48 18.76
N ASN A 34 23.07 -16.96 19.30
CA ASN A 34 23.53 -16.54 20.63
C ASN A 34 24.98 -16.03 20.70
N GLU A 35 25.83 -16.33 19.72
CA GLU A 35 27.28 -16.09 19.83
C GLU A 35 27.82 -15.14 18.75
N CYS A 36 27.16 -15.07 17.60
CA CYS A 36 27.63 -14.28 16.47
C CYS A 36 27.53 -12.78 16.78
N ALA A 37 28.68 -12.13 16.95
CA ALA A 37 28.77 -10.66 17.08
C ALA A 37 28.20 -9.91 15.86
N TYR A 38 28.07 -10.60 14.72
CA TYR A 38 27.53 -10.07 13.47
C TYR A 38 26.15 -10.65 13.17
N ALA A 39 25.32 -10.85 14.20
CA ALA A 39 23.97 -11.37 14.06
C ALA A 39 23.21 -10.61 12.96
N SER A 40 22.69 -11.37 12.00
CA SER A 40 22.09 -10.85 10.77
C SER A 40 20.74 -11.50 10.50
N THR A 41 19.82 -10.75 9.92
CA THR A 41 18.49 -11.18 9.50
C THR A 41 18.25 -10.84 8.03
N ARG A 42 17.18 -11.37 7.43
CA ARG A 42 16.79 -11.04 6.05
C ARG A 42 15.81 -9.87 6.04
N CYS A 43 16.03 -8.92 5.14
CA CYS A 43 15.05 -7.87 4.84
C CYS A 43 13.77 -8.47 4.28
N GLN A 44 12.62 -8.05 4.82
CA GLN A 44 11.31 -8.54 4.38
C GLN A 44 10.91 -8.10 2.96
N TYR A 45 11.59 -7.10 2.39
CA TYR A 45 11.26 -6.56 1.06
C TYR A 45 12.20 -7.05 -0.05
N CYS A 46 13.48 -7.24 0.24
CA CYS A 46 14.48 -7.62 -0.77
C CYS A 46 15.22 -8.93 -0.47
N GLU A 47 14.88 -9.60 0.63
CA GLU A 47 15.46 -10.89 1.10
C GLU A 47 16.98 -10.89 1.34
N SER A 48 17.61 -9.72 1.22
CA SER A 48 19.04 -9.54 1.45
C SER A 48 19.35 -9.65 2.93
N LEU A 49 20.45 -10.34 3.24
CA LEU A 49 20.95 -10.45 4.60
C LEU A 49 21.48 -9.08 5.05
N MET A 50 21.14 -8.67 6.27
CA MET A 50 21.54 -7.40 6.90
C MET A 50 21.79 -7.63 8.38
N LEU A 51 22.70 -6.85 8.98
CA LEU A 51 22.90 -6.86 10.44
C LEU A 51 21.61 -6.45 11.14
N ILE A 52 21.29 -7.10 12.27
CA ILE A 52 20.08 -6.77 13.05
C ILE A 52 20.09 -5.29 13.46
N GLY A 53 21.23 -4.72 13.83
CA GLY A 53 21.33 -3.29 14.17
C GLY A 53 21.14 -2.32 13.00
N ALA A 54 21.15 -2.80 11.76
CA ALA A 54 21.01 -1.98 10.54
C ALA A 54 19.72 -2.28 9.76
N ILE A 55 18.93 -3.27 10.18
CA ILE A 55 17.75 -3.73 9.44
C ILE A 55 16.68 -2.63 9.34
N ASP A 56 16.41 -1.92 10.45
CA ASP A 56 15.39 -0.89 10.48
C ASP A 56 15.74 0.27 9.53
N ALA A 57 16.99 0.72 9.57
CA ALA A 57 17.47 1.78 8.67
C ALA A 57 17.34 1.34 7.21
N HIS A 58 17.79 0.13 6.88
CA HIS A 58 17.65 -0.43 5.55
C HIS A 58 16.18 -0.53 5.10
N GLU A 59 15.27 -1.01 5.96
CA GLU A 59 13.86 -1.20 5.62
C GLU A 59 13.11 0.10 5.36
N GLN A 60 13.54 1.22 5.96
CA GLN A 60 12.97 2.54 5.66
C GLN A 60 13.32 3.02 4.24
N GLU A 61 14.53 2.74 3.78
CA GLU A 61 15.03 3.16 2.47
C GLU A 61 15.05 2.03 1.42
N CYS A 62 14.54 0.85 1.77
CA CYS A 62 14.61 -0.32 0.91
C CYS A 62 13.83 -0.07 -0.38
N GLY A 63 14.54 0.02 -1.50
CA GLY A 63 13.94 0.31 -2.81
C GLY A 63 12.99 -0.76 -3.33
N GLN A 64 12.94 -1.94 -2.70
CA GLN A 64 11.99 -3.02 -3.02
C GLN A 64 10.70 -2.96 -2.18
N LYS A 65 10.59 -2.00 -1.25
CA LYS A 65 9.35 -1.76 -0.52
C LYS A 65 8.28 -1.31 -1.52
N LEU A 66 7.21 -2.09 -1.63
CA LEU A 66 6.10 -1.84 -2.54
C LEU A 66 4.97 -1.08 -1.83
N GLY A 67 4.29 -0.20 -2.55
CA GLY A 67 3.00 0.38 -2.17
C GLY A 67 1.98 0.25 -3.30
N SER A 68 0.70 0.32 -2.98
CA SER A 68 -0.36 0.22 -3.98
C SER A 68 -0.66 1.57 -4.63
N CYS A 69 -0.82 1.57 -5.96
CA CYS A 69 -1.37 2.71 -6.67
C CYS A 69 -2.87 2.83 -6.38
N SER A 70 -3.35 4.00 -5.95
CA SER A 70 -4.78 4.26 -5.72
C SER A 70 -5.63 4.30 -6.99
N VAL A 71 -5.01 4.38 -8.17
CA VAL A 71 -5.70 4.48 -9.46
C VAL A 71 -5.89 3.10 -10.09
N CYS A 72 -4.82 2.31 -10.20
CA CYS A 72 -4.82 1.02 -10.89
C CYS A 72 -4.63 -0.20 -9.97
N ASN A 73 -4.49 0.02 -8.66
CA ASN A 73 -4.25 -1.02 -7.64
C ASN A 73 -3.00 -1.90 -7.86
N GLN A 74 -2.09 -1.50 -8.74
CA GLN A 74 -0.82 -2.19 -8.94
C GLN A 74 0.15 -1.93 -7.78
N TYR A 75 0.95 -2.93 -7.43
CA TYR A 75 2.05 -2.79 -6.47
C TYR A 75 3.28 -2.24 -7.17
N ILE A 76 3.72 -1.08 -6.72
CA ILE A 76 4.80 -0.30 -7.33
C ILE A 76 5.83 0.03 -6.24
N PRO A 77 7.14 0.03 -6.52
CA PRO A 77 8.15 0.43 -5.56
C PRO A 77 7.88 1.85 -5.03
N LEU A 78 7.92 2.03 -3.69
CA LEU A 78 7.58 3.31 -3.05
C LEU A 78 8.37 4.49 -3.62
N ARG A 79 9.65 4.26 -3.95
CA ARG A 79 10.53 5.27 -4.57
C ARG A 79 10.00 5.86 -5.88
N VAL A 80 9.17 5.12 -6.63
CA VAL A 80 8.56 5.58 -7.89
C VAL A 80 7.03 5.64 -7.82
N LEU A 81 6.42 5.33 -6.67
CA LEU A 81 4.96 5.29 -6.52
C LEU A 81 4.32 6.65 -6.78
N GLN A 82 4.92 7.74 -6.28
CA GLN A 82 4.40 9.09 -6.50
C GLN A 82 4.42 9.47 -7.99
N GLN A 83 5.54 9.24 -8.67
CA GLN A 83 5.66 9.49 -10.11
C GLN A 83 4.68 8.62 -10.91
N HIS A 84 4.58 7.34 -10.55
CA HIS A 84 3.61 6.42 -11.14
C HIS A 84 2.19 6.97 -10.98
N GLN A 85 1.76 7.36 -9.78
CA GLN A 85 0.41 7.88 -9.53
C GLN A 85 0.10 9.09 -10.43
N SER A 86 1.02 10.04 -10.57
CA SER A 86 0.83 11.20 -11.47
C SER A 86 0.62 10.80 -12.93
N SER A 87 1.43 9.85 -13.44
CA SER A 87 1.28 9.34 -14.82
C SER A 87 0.07 8.41 -15.00
N CYS A 88 -0.27 7.65 -13.97
CA CYS A 88 -1.31 6.62 -14.00
C CYS A 88 -2.68 7.26 -14.15
N LEU A 89 -2.90 8.43 -13.55
CA LEU A 89 -4.09 9.26 -13.75
C LEU A 89 -4.29 9.66 -15.21
N LEU A 90 -3.21 9.94 -15.94
CA LEU A 90 -3.28 10.37 -17.34
C LEU A 90 -3.58 9.21 -18.29
N VAL A 91 -3.04 8.03 -17.99
CA VAL A 91 -3.16 6.83 -18.84
C VAL A 91 -4.42 6.01 -18.52
N ASN A 92 -4.97 6.13 -17.31
CA ASN A 92 -6.18 5.43 -16.87
C ASN A 92 -7.34 6.40 -16.52
N PRO A 93 -7.80 7.26 -17.44
CA PRO A 93 -8.83 8.26 -17.16
C PRO A 93 -10.20 7.64 -16.79
N GLN A 94 -10.46 6.40 -17.22
CA GLN A 94 -11.71 5.68 -16.94
C GLN A 94 -11.92 5.40 -15.44
N HIS A 95 -10.85 5.22 -14.66
CA HIS A 95 -10.95 5.06 -13.20
C HIS A 95 -11.43 6.35 -12.51
N HIS A 96 -11.29 7.52 -13.15
CA HIS A 96 -11.83 8.79 -12.65
C HIS A 96 -13.30 9.02 -13.04
N LEU A 97 -13.78 8.39 -14.12
CA LEU A 97 -15.19 8.50 -14.56
C LEU A 97 -16.18 7.91 -13.54
N GLN A 98 -15.73 6.95 -12.72
CA GLN A 98 -16.53 6.40 -11.63
C GLN A 98 -16.90 7.46 -10.58
N ASN A 99 -16.03 8.45 -10.34
CA ASN A 99 -16.34 9.59 -9.45
C ASN A 99 -17.22 10.65 -10.13
N ILE A 100 -17.07 10.88 -11.45
CA ILE A 100 -17.90 11.85 -12.18
C ILE A 100 -19.37 11.43 -12.17
N ASN A 101 -19.65 10.14 -12.30
CA ASN A 101 -21.02 9.61 -12.17
C ASN A 101 -21.59 9.84 -10.76
N GLN A 102 -20.77 9.77 -9.70
CA GLN A 102 -21.21 10.09 -8.33
C GLN A 102 -21.51 11.59 -8.14
N VAL A 103 -20.68 12.48 -8.70
CA VAL A 103 -20.95 13.94 -8.69
C VAL A 103 -22.22 14.26 -9.48
N GLY A 104 -22.45 13.59 -10.61
CA GLY A 104 -23.70 13.68 -11.37
C GLY A 104 -24.93 13.25 -10.56
N ASN A 105 -24.82 12.14 -9.81
CA ASN A 105 -25.90 11.66 -8.93
C ASN A 105 -26.17 12.60 -7.73
N LEU A 106 -25.14 13.27 -7.21
CA LEU A 106 -25.28 14.30 -6.16
C LEU A 106 -25.97 15.56 -6.71
N ALA A 107 -25.61 16.00 -7.92
CA ALA A 107 -26.27 17.12 -8.60
C ALA A 107 -27.76 16.83 -8.86
N GLN A 108 -28.12 15.58 -9.20
CA GLN A 108 -29.52 15.14 -9.31
C GLN A 108 -30.27 15.23 -7.97
N HIS A 109 -29.62 14.92 -6.84
CA HIS A 109 -30.22 15.08 -5.51
C HIS A 109 -30.36 16.55 -5.06
N VAL A 110 -29.54 17.46 -5.58
CA VAL A 110 -29.69 18.91 -5.33
C VAL A 110 -30.86 19.48 -6.13
N GLN A 111 -31.14 18.94 -7.32
CA GLN A 111 -32.26 19.36 -8.19
C GLN A 111 -33.66 18.93 -7.69
N THR A 112 -33.75 17.97 -6.78
CA THR A 112 -35.04 17.56 -6.18
C THR A 112 -35.49 18.48 -5.05
N LEU A 113 -34.65 19.40 -4.58
CA LEU A 113 -35.06 20.52 -3.73
C LEU A 113 -35.61 21.65 -4.61
N GLN A 114 -36.80 21.44 -5.17
CA GLN A 114 -37.49 22.50 -5.91
C GLN A 114 -37.86 23.67 -4.97
N PRO A 115 -37.48 24.92 -5.28
CA PRO A 115 -37.95 26.11 -4.55
C PRO A 115 -39.48 26.27 -4.58
N GLU A 116 -40.13 25.60 -5.53
CA GLU A 116 -41.55 25.73 -5.90
C GLU A 116 -42.55 25.17 -4.88
N THR A 117 -42.12 24.58 -3.77
CA THR A 117 -43.07 23.94 -2.84
C THR A 117 -43.59 24.86 -1.76
N LEU A 118 -43.04 26.06 -1.55
CA LEU A 118 -43.56 26.95 -0.50
C LEU A 118 -44.87 27.64 -0.92
N ILE A 119 -44.90 28.24 -2.12
CA ILE A 119 -46.08 28.97 -2.62
C ILE A 119 -47.22 28.00 -2.92
N GLN A 120 -46.92 26.87 -3.58
CA GLN A 120 -47.90 25.81 -3.87
C GLN A 120 -48.52 25.22 -2.58
N ASN A 121 -47.72 24.99 -1.53
CA ASN A 121 -48.24 24.48 -0.26
C ASN A 121 -49.04 25.52 0.54
N ILE A 122 -48.69 26.81 0.44
CA ILE A 122 -49.45 27.90 1.07
C ILE A 122 -50.81 28.08 0.38
N LEU A 123 -50.84 28.09 -0.96
CA LEU A 123 -52.08 28.21 -1.74
C LEU A 123 -53.04 27.04 -1.47
N ARG A 124 -52.51 25.82 -1.34
CA ARG A 124 -53.31 24.63 -1.02
C ARG A 124 -53.91 24.65 0.40
N ARG A 125 -53.24 25.30 1.37
CA ARG A 125 -53.76 25.46 2.74
C ARG A 125 -54.79 26.57 2.88
N LEU A 126 -54.75 27.57 1.99
CA LEU A 126 -55.68 28.69 1.99
C LEU A 126 -56.94 28.45 1.13
N GLY A 127 -57.07 27.28 0.49
CA GLY A 127 -58.29 26.86 -0.21
C GLY A 127 -58.65 27.68 -1.46
N GLY A 128 -57.74 28.48 -2.01
CA GLY A 128 -58.00 29.30 -3.19
C GLY A 128 -57.74 28.53 -4.49
N THR A 129 -58.76 28.36 -5.32
CA THR A 129 -58.59 27.98 -6.74
C THR A 129 -58.36 29.25 -7.56
N VAL A 130 -57.19 29.39 -8.18
CA VAL A 130 -56.99 30.40 -9.24
C VAL A 130 -57.11 29.67 -10.57
N ASN A 131 -58.20 29.94 -11.27
CA ASN A 131 -58.39 29.51 -12.65
C ASN A 131 -57.74 30.58 -13.53
N LEU A 132 -56.62 30.26 -14.18
CA LEU A 132 -56.02 31.11 -15.20
C LEU A 132 -56.35 30.48 -16.56
N THR A 133 -57.41 30.99 -17.20
CA THR A 133 -57.60 30.82 -18.63
C THR A 133 -56.62 31.74 -19.37
N PRO A 134 -55.94 31.29 -20.43
CA PRO A 134 -55.04 32.14 -21.20
C PRO A 134 -55.80 32.90 -22.30
N GLU A 135 -55.62 34.23 -22.34
CA GLU A 135 -55.72 35.04 -23.58
C GLU A 135 -54.31 35.31 -24.11
#